data_AF-A0A8H4NUI0-F1
#
_entry.id   AF-A0A8H4NUI0-F1
#
_cell.length_a   1.000
_cell.length_b   1.000
_cell.length_c   1.000
_cell.angle_alpha   90.00
_cell.angle_beta   90.00
_cell.angle_gamma   90.00
#
_symmetry.space_group_name_H-M   'P 1'
#
loop_
_entity.id
_entity.type
_entity.pdbx_description
1 polymer ?
#
loop_
_entity_poly.entity_id
_entity_poly.type
_entity_poly.pdbx_seq_one_letter_code
_entity_poly.pdbx_strand_id
1 'polypeptide(L)'
;FESLAAVYDLGQRRRYQSIWTSLVGFLVHSQDEGTLEEMDLRLTDSQLDDILDVEQEVWQVDLNAIARRREKGGFEGVWAPIQQLLMKMLRKTKSTPRNNPLVWWIAVLARSAMSENEGRDFISRGRFHKNPMPMDLDLGERLGAIVHYSKVLVLDGAFSNWEGDPMYAMEVQSRLNMVSIEWINEEWGSRPAGPSGDGGPVYSTAAWQSVVAHIGEQTERHLGGKQKTAIHRLRMLANAMM
;
A
#
# COMPACT_ATOMS: atom_id res chain seq x y z
N PHE A 1 -17.51 -0.99 -3.10
CA PHE A 1 -16.27 -1.74 -2.84
C PHE A 1 -15.64 -1.19 -1.57
N GLU A 2 -15.89 -1.83 -0.42
CA GLU A 2 -15.23 -1.46 0.83
C GLU A 2 -13.99 -2.33 1.04
N SER A 3 -12.84 -1.75 0.69
CA SER A 3 -11.49 -2.13 1.09
C SER A 3 -10.83 -3.37 0.45
N LEU A 4 -9.59 -3.13 0.05
CA LEU A 4 -8.62 -4.06 -0.51
C LEU A 4 -7.94 -4.89 0.59
N ALA A 5 -8.55 -5.98 1.04
CA ALA A 5 -7.85 -6.88 1.95
C ALA A 5 -8.32 -8.33 1.86
N ALA A 6 -7.35 -9.24 1.72
CA ALA A 6 -7.50 -10.64 2.10
C ALA A 6 -7.29 -10.77 3.61
N VAL A 7 -8.07 -11.64 4.25
CA VAL A 7 -8.12 -11.85 5.72
C VAL A 7 -6.94 -12.67 6.21
N TYR A 8 -6.17 -12.10 7.14
CA TYR A 8 -5.63 -12.73 8.35
C TYR A 8 -5.42 -11.60 9.39
N ASP A 9 -6.06 -11.73 10.57
CA ASP A 9 -5.94 -10.88 11.77
C ASP A 9 -6.04 -9.34 11.54
N LEU A 10 -7.16 -8.72 11.95
CA LEU A 10 -7.35 -7.26 11.89
C LEU A 10 -6.25 -6.49 12.63
N GLY A 11 -5.72 -7.04 13.73
CA GLY A 11 -4.58 -6.50 14.45
C GLY A 11 -3.30 -6.55 13.62
N GLN A 12 -3.04 -7.65 12.92
CA GLN A 12 -1.92 -7.77 11.99
C GLN A 12 -2.09 -6.83 10.78
N ARG A 13 -3.31 -6.70 10.24
CA ARG A 13 -3.63 -5.78 9.13
C ARG A 13 -3.32 -4.33 9.49
N ARG A 14 -3.83 -3.85 10.63
CA ARG A 14 -3.58 -2.47 11.12
C ARG A 14 -2.08 -2.24 11.27
N ARG A 15 -1.37 -3.20 11.89
CA ARG A 15 0.08 -3.16 12.08
C ARG A 15 0.85 -3.11 10.75
N TYR A 16 0.41 -3.88 9.76
CA TYR A 16 1.08 -3.89 8.46
C TYR A 16 0.74 -2.63 7.64
N GLN A 17 -0.48 -2.09 7.76
CA GLN A 17 -0.87 -0.82 7.12
C GLN A 17 -0.05 0.34 7.66
N SER A 18 0.21 0.37 8.98
CA SER A 18 1.04 1.40 9.58
C SER A 18 2.46 1.49 9.00
N ILE A 19 3.00 0.43 8.41
CA ILE A 19 4.34 0.47 7.76
C ILE A 19 4.33 1.33 6.49
N TRP A 20 3.23 1.33 5.73
CA TRP A 20 3.07 2.21 4.57
C TRP A 20 2.65 3.62 5.00
N THR A 21 1.77 3.73 5.98
CA THR A 21 1.37 5.03 6.54
C THR A 21 2.56 5.76 7.15
N SER A 22 3.47 5.05 7.83
CA SER A 22 4.69 5.65 8.37
C SER A 22 5.62 6.14 7.27
N LEU A 23 5.76 5.41 6.18
CA LEU A 23 6.55 5.85 5.03
C LEU A 23 5.99 7.15 4.45
N VAL A 24 4.69 7.18 4.14
CA VAL A 24 4.04 8.36 3.55
C VAL A 24 4.10 9.54 4.51
N GLY A 25 3.72 9.34 5.77
CA GLY A 25 3.76 10.39 6.79
C GLY A 25 5.16 10.93 7.04
N PHE A 26 6.17 10.06 7.01
CA PHE A 26 7.57 10.47 7.11
C PHE A 26 7.99 11.35 5.93
N LEU A 27 7.64 10.96 4.70
CA LEU A 27 8.00 11.73 3.49
C LEU A 27 7.36 13.11 3.48
N VAL A 28 6.07 13.20 3.81
CA VAL A 28 5.37 14.48 3.89
C VAL A 28 5.99 15.37 4.97
N HIS A 29 6.22 14.84 6.17
CA HIS A 29 6.82 15.61 7.25
C HIS A 29 8.25 16.08 6.94
N SER A 30 9.11 15.19 6.43
CA SER A 30 10.48 15.55 6.06
C SER A 30 10.56 16.49 4.86
N GLN A 31 9.56 16.49 3.99
CA GLN A 31 9.46 17.46 2.91
C GLN A 31 9.12 18.87 3.45
N ASP A 32 8.15 18.96 4.34
CA ASP A 32 7.75 20.22 5.01
C ASP A 32 8.94 20.82 5.80
N GLU A 33 9.70 19.98 6.50
CA GLU A 33 10.89 20.38 7.26
C GLU A 33 12.16 20.56 6.39
N GLY A 34 12.11 20.21 5.09
CA GLY A 34 13.27 20.31 4.18
C GLY A 34 14.42 19.35 4.47
N THR A 35 14.20 18.26 5.21
CA THR A 35 15.28 17.36 5.69
C THR A 35 15.59 16.20 4.77
N LEU A 36 14.83 15.99 3.68
CA LEU A 36 15.00 14.80 2.81
C LEU A 36 16.43 14.70 2.22
N GLU A 37 16.98 15.81 1.74
CA GLU A 37 18.34 15.83 1.16
C GLU A 37 19.43 15.60 2.22
N GLU A 38 19.27 16.18 3.41
CA GLU A 38 20.18 15.98 4.55
C GLU A 38 20.22 14.51 4.98
N MET A 39 19.08 13.82 4.83
CA MET A 39 18.95 12.39 5.08
C MET A 39 19.36 11.51 3.91
N ASP A 40 20.10 12.07 2.94
CA ASP A 40 20.66 11.40 1.77
C ASP A 40 19.60 10.89 0.76
N LEU A 41 18.34 11.35 0.88
CA LEU A 41 17.26 11.03 -0.06
C LEU A 41 17.06 12.17 -1.07
N ARG A 42 17.55 11.97 -2.29
CA ARG A 42 17.47 12.95 -3.38
C ARG A 42 16.36 12.60 -4.34
N LEU A 43 15.29 13.37 -4.29
CA LEU A 43 14.10 13.20 -5.12
C LEU A 43 14.17 14.14 -6.32
N THR A 44 13.59 13.73 -7.44
CA THR A 44 13.38 14.63 -8.58
C THR A 44 12.21 15.56 -8.30
N ASP A 45 12.12 16.70 -8.97
CA ASP A 45 10.97 17.63 -8.86
C ASP A 45 9.63 16.91 -8.98
N SER A 46 9.46 16.05 -10.00
CA SER A 46 8.23 15.25 -10.16
C SER A 46 7.90 14.33 -8.97
N GLN A 47 8.87 13.90 -8.18
CA GLN A 47 8.64 13.08 -6.98
C GLN A 47 8.32 13.96 -5.77
N LEU A 48 8.83 15.19 -5.73
CA LEU A 48 8.47 16.18 -4.73
C LEU A 48 7.03 16.66 -4.97
N ASP A 49 6.65 16.91 -6.23
CA ASP A 49 5.28 17.22 -6.62
C ASP A 49 4.31 16.13 -6.15
N ASP A 50 4.64 14.86 -6.33
CA ASP A 50 3.82 13.74 -5.83
C ASP A 50 3.65 13.74 -4.30
N ILE A 51 4.63 14.26 -3.54
CA ILE A 51 4.54 14.38 -2.08
C ILE A 51 3.68 15.59 -1.70
N LEU A 52 3.84 16.71 -2.42
CA LEU A 52 3.04 17.92 -2.24
C LEU A 52 1.56 17.67 -2.56
N ASP A 53 1.25 16.87 -3.59
CA ASP A 53 -0.12 16.46 -3.92
C ASP A 53 -0.77 15.72 -2.73
N VAL A 54 -0.02 14.83 -2.05
CA VAL A 54 -0.51 14.14 -0.85
C VAL A 54 -0.76 15.15 0.28
N GLU A 55 0.20 16.04 0.51
CA GLU A 55 0.10 17.06 1.56
C GLU A 55 -1.12 17.95 1.36
N GLN A 56 -1.32 18.46 0.15
CA GLN A 56 -2.43 19.35 -0.22
C GLN A 56 -3.79 18.67 0.00
N GLU A 57 -3.93 17.40 -0.37
CA GLU A 57 -5.19 16.66 -0.14
C GLU A 57 -5.43 16.38 1.34
N VAL A 58 -4.37 16.12 2.12
CA VAL A 58 -4.49 15.97 3.59
C VAL A 58 -4.97 17.25 4.25
N TRP A 59 -4.48 18.42 3.81
CA TRP A 59 -4.93 19.72 4.32
C TRP A 59 -6.42 20.01 4.06
N GLN A 60 -6.99 19.41 3.01
CA GLN A 60 -8.40 19.58 2.66
C GLN A 60 -9.34 18.69 3.50
N VAL A 61 -8.80 17.75 4.29
CA VAL A 61 -9.61 16.86 5.13
C VAL A 61 -10.20 17.62 6.32
N ASP A 62 -11.52 17.80 6.30
CA ASP A 62 -12.27 18.35 7.44
C ASP A 62 -12.63 17.24 8.45
N LEU A 63 -11.73 17.02 9.40
CA LEU A 63 -11.93 16.06 10.49
C LEU A 63 -13.17 16.38 11.35
N ASN A 64 -13.55 17.66 11.47
CA ASN A 64 -14.73 18.06 12.25
C ASN A 64 -16.02 17.70 11.51
N ALA A 65 -16.05 17.86 10.18
CA ALA A 65 -17.18 17.43 9.36
C ALA A 65 -17.35 15.90 9.39
N ILE A 66 -16.25 15.15 9.24
CA ILE A 66 -16.28 13.67 9.32
C ILE A 66 -16.82 13.21 10.67
N ALA A 67 -16.31 13.76 11.77
CA ALA A 67 -16.76 13.43 13.12
C ALA A 67 -18.24 13.77 13.35
N ARG A 68 -18.73 14.89 12.83
CA ARG A 68 -20.13 15.33 12.96
C ARG A 68 -21.10 14.47 12.15
N ARG A 69 -20.73 14.09 10.93
CA ARG A 69 -21.61 13.33 10.03
C ARG A 69 -21.64 11.83 10.36
N ARG A 70 -20.70 11.34 11.18
CA ARG A 70 -20.48 9.90 11.42
C ARG A 70 -20.35 9.11 10.10
N GLU A 71 -19.92 9.78 9.04
CA GLU A 71 -19.72 9.17 7.72
C GLU A 71 -18.49 8.28 7.78
N LYS A 72 -18.63 7.04 7.31
CA LYS A 72 -17.48 6.20 6.95
C LYS A 72 -16.99 6.70 5.59
N GLY A 73 -16.06 7.65 5.57
CA GLY A 73 -15.57 8.30 4.35
C GLY A 73 -15.00 9.69 4.62
N GLY A 74 -14.47 10.35 3.59
CA GLY A 74 -13.87 11.69 3.67
C GLY A 74 -12.35 11.73 3.46
N PHE A 75 -11.75 10.60 3.07
CA PHE A 75 -10.32 10.49 2.75
C PHE A 75 -10.07 10.04 1.29
N GLU A 76 -11.13 9.97 0.47
CA GLU A 76 -11.06 9.48 -0.90
C GLU A 76 -10.14 10.36 -1.77
N GLY A 77 -10.18 11.69 -1.55
CA GLY A 77 -9.27 12.65 -2.21
C GLY A 77 -7.81 12.41 -1.86
N VAL A 78 -7.52 11.97 -0.64
CA VAL A 78 -6.15 11.66 -0.16
C VAL A 78 -5.64 10.34 -0.71
N TRP A 79 -6.51 9.36 -0.98
CA TRP A 79 -6.07 8.04 -1.43
C TRP A 79 -5.44 8.06 -2.81
N ALA A 80 -6.00 8.81 -3.76
CA ALA A 80 -5.50 8.90 -5.13
C ALA A 80 -4.02 9.36 -5.24
N PRO A 81 -3.60 10.49 -4.63
CA PRO A 81 -2.20 10.92 -4.68
C PRO A 81 -1.28 9.97 -3.92
N ILE A 82 -1.73 9.38 -2.80
CA ILE A 82 -0.96 8.34 -2.09
C ILE A 82 -0.71 7.16 -3.02
N GLN A 83 -1.76 6.62 -3.64
CA GLN A 83 -1.64 5.48 -4.54
C GLN A 83 -0.69 5.79 -5.72
N GLN A 84 -0.80 6.98 -6.30
CA GLN A 84 0.09 7.43 -7.38
C GLN A 84 1.56 7.46 -6.93
N LEU A 85 1.85 8.08 -5.78
CA LEU A 85 3.18 8.15 -5.18
C LEU A 85 3.73 6.73 -4.96
N LEU A 86 2.97 5.86 -4.30
CA LEU A 86 3.39 4.48 -4.00
C LEU A 86 3.63 3.66 -5.28
N MET A 87 2.76 3.76 -6.28
CA MET A 87 2.90 3.05 -7.56
C MET A 87 4.13 3.52 -8.35
N LYS A 88 4.42 4.83 -8.34
CA LYS A 88 5.63 5.39 -8.96
C LYS A 88 6.90 4.91 -8.27
N MET A 89 6.91 4.80 -6.95
CA MET A 89 8.04 4.26 -6.20
C MET A 89 8.33 2.79 -6.53
N LEU A 90 7.29 1.95 -6.64
CA LEU A 90 7.45 0.53 -6.95
C LEU A 90 8.08 0.30 -8.34
N ARG A 91 7.63 1.05 -9.34
CA ARG A 91 8.04 0.87 -10.75
C ARG A 91 9.37 1.53 -11.12
N LYS A 92 9.89 2.44 -10.29
CA LYS A 92 11.14 3.16 -10.59
C LYS A 92 12.29 2.19 -10.81
N THR A 93 12.88 2.22 -12.00
CA THR A 93 14.04 1.41 -12.36
C THR A 93 15.32 2.05 -11.84
N LYS A 94 16.40 1.26 -11.72
CA LYS A 94 17.69 1.73 -11.17
C LYS A 94 17.53 2.36 -9.78
N SER A 95 16.61 1.82 -8.99
CA SER A 95 16.33 2.32 -7.65
C SER A 95 17.49 2.03 -6.71
N THR A 96 17.86 3.04 -5.93
CA THR A 96 18.86 3.01 -4.86
C THR A 96 18.26 3.69 -3.61
N PRO A 97 18.85 3.49 -2.42
CA PRO A 97 18.43 4.24 -1.23
C PRO A 97 18.51 5.76 -1.40
N ARG A 98 19.29 6.28 -2.36
CA ARG A 98 19.44 7.73 -2.55
C ARG A 98 18.40 8.36 -3.47
N ASN A 99 17.63 7.57 -4.22
CA ASN A 99 16.74 8.09 -5.26
C ASN A 99 15.34 7.46 -5.26
N ASN A 100 15.07 6.52 -4.37
CA ASN A 100 13.79 5.85 -4.25
C ASN A 100 13.38 5.81 -2.77
N PRO A 101 12.29 6.51 -2.39
CA PRO A 101 11.89 6.59 -0.98
C PRO A 101 11.59 5.23 -0.35
N LEU A 102 11.05 4.28 -1.10
CA LEU A 102 10.77 2.93 -0.58
C LEU A 102 12.06 2.16 -0.28
N VAL A 103 13.08 2.25 -1.14
CA VAL A 103 14.39 1.61 -0.89
C VAL A 103 15.13 2.31 0.25
N TRP A 104 15.01 3.64 0.33
CA TRP A 104 15.55 4.44 1.43
C TRP A 104 14.94 4.02 2.77
N TRP A 105 13.60 3.91 2.83
CA TRP A 105 12.87 3.51 4.03
C TRP A 105 13.33 2.16 4.57
N ILE A 106 13.49 1.18 3.69
CA ILE A 106 14.01 -0.14 4.07
C ILE A 106 15.44 -0.06 4.59
N ALA A 107 16.30 0.77 4.01
CA ALA A 107 17.66 0.98 4.51
C ALA A 107 17.65 1.61 5.92
N VAL A 108 16.73 2.54 6.18
CA VAL A 108 16.51 3.14 7.50
C VAL A 108 16.02 2.08 8.51
N LEU A 109 15.01 1.30 8.15
CA LEU A 109 14.49 0.24 9.01
C LEU A 109 15.55 -0.83 9.32
N ALA A 110 16.34 -1.23 8.34
CA ALA A 110 17.42 -2.19 8.53
C ALA A 110 18.53 -1.65 9.44
N ARG A 111 18.94 -0.39 9.24
CA ARG A 111 19.92 0.26 10.13
C ARG A 111 19.39 0.40 11.55
N SER A 112 18.12 0.72 11.73
CA SER A 112 17.48 0.78 13.06
C SER A 112 17.53 -0.60 13.74
N ALA A 113 17.17 -1.67 13.01
CA ALA A 113 17.17 -3.02 13.55
C ALA A 113 18.57 -3.56 13.92
N MET A 114 19.62 -3.13 13.22
CA MET A 114 21.02 -3.54 13.48
C MET A 114 21.70 -2.71 14.58
N SER A 115 21.07 -1.66 15.10
CA SER A 115 21.66 -0.82 16.14
C SER A 115 21.62 -1.53 17.50
N GLU A 116 22.62 -2.36 17.77
CA GLU A 116 22.74 -3.16 19.01
C GLU A 116 23.04 -2.34 20.28
N ASN A 117 23.23 -1.00 20.19
CA ASN A 117 23.65 -0.18 21.32
C ASN A 117 22.72 1.01 21.64
N GLU A 118 22.29 1.05 22.91
CA GLU A 118 22.00 2.27 23.69
C GLU A 118 20.87 3.18 23.20
N GLY A 119 19.61 2.74 23.25
CA GLY A 119 18.45 3.66 23.27
C GLY A 119 18.24 4.54 22.03
N ARG A 120 19.05 4.37 20.98
CA ARG A 120 18.96 5.08 19.68
C ARG A 120 18.26 4.25 18.60
N ASP A 121 17.49 3.26 19.01
CA ASP A 121 16.57 2.58 18.11
C ASP A 121 15.37 3.51 17.86
N PHE A 122 15.61 4.64 17.17
CA PHE A 122 14.67 5.76 17.09
C PHE A 122 13.34 5.36 16.46
N ILE A 123 13.36 4.38 15.55
CA ILE A 123 12.22 4.04 14.71
C ILE A 123 11.55 2.72 15.16
N SER A 124 12.30 1.77 15.71
CA SER A 124 11.77 0.50 16.28
C SER A 124 11.53 0.53 17.80
N ARG A 125 12.31 1.35 18.54
CA ARG A 125 12.34 1.65 19.99
C ARG A 125 11.69 2.97 20.45
N GLY A 126 11.74 4.00 19.59
CA GLY A 126 11.37 5.37 19.94
C GLY A 126 9.89 5.59 20.24
N ARG A 127 9.60 6.10 21.44
CA ARG A 127 8.31 6.71 21.78
C ARG A 127 8.20 8.07 21.09
N PHE A 128 7.89 8.11 19.79
CA PHE A 128 7.24 9.33 19.31
C PHE A 128 5.82 9.31 19.88
N HIS A 129 5.34 10.44 20.40
CA HIS A 129 3.93 10.60 20.75
C HIS A 129 3.00 10.40 19.54
N LYS A 130 3.56 10.26 18.33
CA LYS A 130 2.88 10.08 17.05
C LYS A 130 3.57 9.06 16.13
N ASN A 131 4.34 8.08 16.63
CA ASN A 131 4.92 7.05 15.74
C ASN A 131 3.79 6.13 15.31
N PRO A 132 3.40 6.10 14.01
CA PRO A 132 2.38 5.17 13.60
C PRO A 132 2.91 3.72 13.55
N MET A 133 4.23 3.50 13.59
CA MET A 133 4.80 2.16 13.41
C MET A 133 4.65 1.26 14.64
N PRO A 134 4.29 -0.02 14.43
CA PRO A 134 4.27 -1.02 15.49
C PRO A 134 5.70 -1.38 15.90
N MET A 135 5.95 -1.34 17.21
CA MET A 135 7.26 -1.58 17.81
C MET A 135 7.56 -3.07 17.99
N ASP A 136 6.52 -3.90 17.91
CA ASP A 136 6.52 -5.34 18.11
C ASP A 136 6.82 -6.13 16.82
N LEU A 137 6.82 -5.48 15.65
CA LEU A 137 7.18 -6.11 14.39
C LEU A 137 8.69 -6.08 14.16
N ASP A 138 9.29 -7.22 13.83
CA ASP A 138 10.69 -7.29 13.41
C ASP A 138 10.90 -6.80 11.96
N LEU A 139 12.16 -6.73 11.51
CA LEU A 139 12.49 -6.28 10.15
C LEU A 139 11.91 -7.20 9.06
N GLY A 140 11.87 -8.51 9.31
CA GLY A 140 11.33 -9.50 8.38
C GLY A 140 9.82 -9.33 8.21
N GLU A 141 9.08 -9.15 9.30
CA GLU A 141 7.64 -8.89 9.30
C GLU A 141 7.30 -7.55 8.62
N ARG A 142 8.08 -6.50 8.89
CA ARG A 142 7.94 -5.19 8.21
C ARG A 142 8.16 -5.32 6.70
N LEU A 143 9.17 -6.07 6.29
CA LEU A 143 9.45 -6.30 4.88
C LEU A 143 8.37 -7.18 4.22
N GLY A 144 7.87 -8.20 4.93
CA GLY A 144 6.75 -9.02 4.52
C GLY A 144 5.48 -8.18 4.30
N ALA A 145 5.18 -7.25 5.22
CA ALA A 145 4.08 -6.28 5.09
C ALA A 145 4.22 -5.42 3.83
N ILE A 146 5.41 -4.91 3.55
CA ILE A 146 5.69 -4.10 2.35
C ILE A 146 5.48 -4.93 1.07
N VAL A 147 6.03 -6.15 1.02
CA VAL A 147 5.88 -7.02 -0.16
C VAL A 147 4.41 -7.42 -0.37
N HIS A 148 3.68 -7.72 0.72
CA HIS A 148 2.27 -8.08 0.66
C HIS A 148 1.42 -6.91 0.13
N TYR A 149 1.51 -5.74 0.75
CA TYR A 149 0.67 -4.59 0.36
C TYR A 149 1.08 -3.97 -0.97
N SER A 150 2.31 -4.19 -1.45
CA SER A 150 2.65 -3.87 -2.85
C SER A 150 1.75 -4.62 -3.84
N LYS A 151 1.36 -5.87 -3.52
CA LYS A 151 0.42 -6.64 -4.34
C LYS A 151 -0.98 -6.05 -4.30
N VAL A 152 -1.43 -5.72 -3.10
CA VAL A 152 -2.75 -5.10 -2.85
C VAL A 152 -2.88 -3.77 -3.58
N LEU A 153 -1.87 -2.91 -3.48
CA LEU A 153 -1.82 -1.61 -4.14
C LEU A 153 -1.88 -1.71 -5.67
N VAL A 154 -1.12 -2.64 -6.25
CA VAL A 154 -1.13 -2.86 -7.70
C VAL A 154 -2.45 -3.45 -8.17
N LEU A 155 -3.06 -4.35 -7.37
CA LEU A 155 -4.38 -4.89 -7.67
C LEU A 155 -5.45 -3.79 -7.65
N ASP A 156 -5.43 -2.92 -6.65
CA ASP A 156 -6.33 -1.76 -6.58
C ASP A 156 -6.17 -0.83 -7.77
N GLY A 157 -4.92 -0.47 -8.08
CA GLY A 157 -4.62 0.43 -9.17
C GLY A 157 -5.03 -0.17 -10.51
N ALA A 158 -4.78 -1.47 -10.70
CA ALA A 158 -5.19 -2.20 -11.89
C ALA A 158 -6.70 -2.27 -12.05
N PHE A 159 -7.43 -2.48 -10.96
CA PHE A 159 -8.89 -2.51 -11.02
C PHE A 159 -9.47 -1.12 -11.30
N SER A 160 -8.92 -0.08 -10.65
CA SER A 160 -9.39 1.30 -10.78
C SER A 160 -9.11 1.92 -12.15
N ASN A 161 -8.05 1.48 -12.85
CA ASN A 161 -7.67 1.99 -14.16
C ASN A 161 -8.05 1.06 -15.33
N TRP A 162 -8.87 0.05 -15.08
CA TRP A 162 -9.35 -0.84 -16.14
C TRP A 162 -10.40 -0.11 -16.99
N GLU A 163 -9.97 0.36 -18.16
CA GLU A 163 -10.81 0.99 -19.19
C GLU A 163 -11.57 -0.07 -20.02
N GLY A 164 -12.26 -1.00 -19.35
CA GLY A 164 -13.12 -1.98 -20.01
C GLY A 164 -14.32 -1.33 -20.69
N ASP A 165 -14.99 -2.07 -21.59
CA ASP A 165 -16.31 -1.69 -22.11
C ASP A 165 -17.24 -1.34 -20.92
N PRO A 166 -17.98 -0.21 -20.94
CA PRO A 166 -18.89 0.15 -19.85
C PRO A 166 -19.84 -0.98 -19.44
N MET A 167 -20.28 -1.80 -20.40
CA MET A 167 -21.09 -2.99 -20.13
C MET A 167 -20.32 -4.06 -19.35
N TYR A 168 -19.04 -4.25 -19.64
CA TYR A 168 -18.17 -5.16 -18.89
C TYR A 168 -17.93 -4.64 -17.47
N ALA A 169 -17.74 -3.33 -17.29
CA ALA A 169 -17.60 -2.72 -15.98
C ALA A 169 -18.86 -2.92 -15.13
N MET A 170 -20.04 -2.70 -15.72
CA MET A 170 -21.33 -2.94 -15.05
C MET A 170 -21.53 -4.42 -14.68
N GLU A 171 -21.19 -5.35 -15.58
CA GLU A 171 -21.26 -6.79 -15.30
C GLU A 171 -20.37 -7.16 -14.11
N VAL A 172 -19.09 -6.79 -14.18
CA VAL A 172 -18.10 -7.10 -13.14
C VAL A 172 -18.51 -6.47 -11.80
N GLN A 173 -18.93 -5.21 -11.79
CA GLN A 173 -19.34 -4.51 -10.56
C GLN A 173 -20.61 -5.11 -9.96
N SER A 174 -21.63 -5.41 -10.77
CA SER A 174 -22.87 -6.06 -10.32
C SER A 174 -22.57 -7.39 -9.63
N ARG A 175 -21.68 -8.19 -10.22
CA ARG A 175 -21.28 -9.50 -9.67
C ARG A 175 -20.47 -9.37 -8.39
N LEU A 176 -19.54 -8.43 -8.32
CA LEU A 176 -18.75 -8.18 -7.12
C LEU A 176 -19.64 -7.72 -5.96
N ASN A 177 -20.67 -6.92 -6.23
CA ASN A 177 -21.65 -6.50 -5.24
C ASN A 177 -22.55 -7.64 -4.73
N MET A 178 -22.64 -8.77 -5.43
CA MET A 178 -23.36 -9.95 -4.95
C MET A 178 -22.59 -10.73 -3.88
N VAL A 179 -21.28 -10.52 -3.77
CA VAL A 179 -20.44 -11.20 -2.79
C VAL A 179 -20.40 -10.34 -1.52
N SER A 180 -21.00 -10.83 -0.43
CA SER A 180 -20.84 -10.15 0.86
C SER A 180 -19.38 -10.18 1.28
N ILE A 181 -18.87 -9.01 1.65
CA ILE A 181 -17.52 -8.79 2.20
C ILE A 181 -17.57 -8.41 3.68
N GLU A 182 -18.74 -8.47 4.32
CA GLU A 182 -18.90 -8.08 5.73
C GLU A 182 -18.00 -8.91 6.65
N TRP A 183 -17.80 -10.18 6.32
CA TRP A 183 -16.88 -11.10 6.99
C TRP A 183 -15.41 -10.62 6.99
N ILE A 184 -14.99 -9.76 6.04
CA ILE A 184 -13.62 -9.20 5.99
C ILE A 184 -13.36 -8.28 7.19
N ASN A 185 -14.41 -7.71 7.78
CA ASN A 185 -14.33 -6.80 8.92
C ASN A 185 -14.54 -7.50 10.28
N GLU A 186 -14.76 -8.81 10.27
CA GLU A 186 -14.94 -9.61 11.49
C GLU A 186 -13.61 -10.32 11.83
N GLU A 187 -13.04 -10.03 13.00
CA GLU A 187 -11.73 -10.57 13.45
C GLU A 187 -11.69 -12.11 13.47
N TRP A 188 -12.85 -12.74 13.70
CA TRP A 188 -13.06 -14.19 13.73
C TRP A 188 -14.03 -14.65 12.63
N GLY A 189 -14.33 -13.76 11.68
CA GLY A 189 -15.22 -14.03 10.56
C GLY A 189 -14.64 -15.12 9.68
N SER A 190 -15.33 -16.25 9.59
CA SER A 190 -15.00 -17.26 8.60
C SER A 190 -15.46 -16.76 7.23
N ARG A 191 -14.62 -16.92 6.20
CA ARG A 191 -15.05 -16.70 4.81
C ARG A 191 -16.35 -17.48 4.60
N PRO A 192 -17.45 -16.84 4.18
CA PRO A 192 -18.71 -17.51 3.93
C PRO A 192 -18.45 -18.69 2.99
N ALA A 193 -19.09 -19.83 3.25
CA ALA A 193 -19.15 -20.88 2.26
C ALA A 193 -19.61 -20.22 0.95
N GLY A 194 -18.82 -20.40 -0.12
CA GLY A 194 -19.15 -19.80 -1.41
C GLY A 194 -20.60 -20.13 -1.77
N PRO A 195 -21.27 -19.29 -2.59
CA PRO A 195 -22.62 -19.59 -3.05
C PRO A 195 -22.70 -21.06 -3.51
N SER A 196 -23.78 -21.75 -3.14
CA SER A 196 -23.95 -23.18 -3.44
C SER A 196 -23.81 -23.40 -4.95
N GLY A 197 -22.68 -23.99 -5.35
CA GLY A 197 -22.21 -24.06 -6.73
C GLY A 197 -20.98 -23.17 -6.93
N ASP A 198 -19.81 -23.80 -7.01
CA ASP A 198 -18.54 -23.18 -7.46
C ASP A 198 -18.84 -22.20 -8.59
N GLY A 199 -18.82 -20.89 -8.33
CA GLY A 199 -19.52 -19.87 -9.12
C GLY A 199 -19.40 -20.00 -10.64
N GLY A 200 -20.27 -20.83 -11.24
CA GLY A 200 -20.07 -21.60 -12.49
C GLY A 200 -19.28 -20.94 -13.63
N PRO A 201 -19.82 -20.78 -14.85
CA PRO A 201 -19.13 -20.14 -15.97
C PRO A 201 -18.92 -18.62 -15.78
N VAL A 202 -19.00 -18.11 -14.54
CA VAL A 202 -19.04 -16.68 -14.22
C VAL A 202 -17.66 -16.04 -14.36
N TYR A 203 -16.58 -16.71 -13.96
CA TYR A 203 -15.21 -16.25 -14.20
C TYR A 203 -14.71 -16.51 -15.62
N SER A 204 -15.54 -17.14 -16.47
CA SER A 204 -15.23 -17.43 -17.87
C SER A 204 -15.90 -16.48 -18.86
N THR A 205 -16.63 -15.45 -18.40
CA THR A 205 -17.18 -14.43 -19.31
C THR A 205 -16.06 -13.56 -19.89
N ALA A 206 -16.31 -12.98 -21.07
CA ALA A 206 -15.35 -12.08 -21.72
C ALA A 206 -15.02 -10.85 -20.85
N ALA A 207 -16.00 -10.34 -20.08
CA ALA A 207 -15.79 -9.26 -19.13
C ALA A 207 -14.80 -9.64 -18.02
N TRP A 208 -14.99 -10.82 -17.42
CA TRP A 208 -14.09 -11.34 -16.38
C TRP A 208 -12.70 -11.67 -16.92
N GLN A 209 -12.61 -12.26 -18.11
CA GLN A 209 -11.33 -12.52 -18.76
C GLN A 209 -10.59 -11.22 -19.08
N SER A 210 -11.31 -10.17 -19.50
CA SER A 210 -10.73 -8.85 -19.78
C SER A 210 -10.12 -8.21 -18.53
N VAL A 211 -10.87 -8.14 -17.42
CA VAL A 211 -10.35 -7.54 -16.18
C VAL A 211 -9.20 -8.37 -15.60
N VAL A 212 -9.27 -9.71 -15.64
CA VAL A 212 -8.20 -10.58 -15.16
C VAL A 212 -6.94 -10.45 -16.03
N ALA A 213 -7.09 -10.37 -17.35
CA ALA A 213 -5.97 -10.14 -18.26
C ALA A 213 -5.28 -8.79 -17.97
N HIS A 214 -6.06 -7.73 -17.77
CA HIS A 214 -5.55 -6.41 -17.40
C HIS A 214 -4.84 -6.43 -16.04
N ILE A 215 -5.42 -7.06 -15.02
CA ILE A 215 -4.77 -7.24 -13.72
C ILE A 215 -3.47 -8.03 -13.87
N GLY A 216 -3.44 -9.06 -14.72
CA GLY A 216 -2.25 -9.83 -15.06
C GLY A 216 -1.15 -8.95 -15.66
N GLU A 217 -1.47 -8.13 -16.65
CA GLU A 217 -0.54 -7.18 -17.27
C GLU A 217 -0.02 -6.16 -16.25
N GLN A 218 -0.90 -5.55 -15.45
CA GLN A 218 -0.51 -4.57 -14.43
C GLN A 218 0.38 -5.20 -13.36
N THR A 219 0.06 -6.44 -12.95
CA THR A 219 0.87 -7.23 -12.03
C THR A 219 2.24 -7.51 -12.64
N GLU A 220 2.34 -7.94 -13.89
CA GLU A 220 3.64 -8.17 -14.52
C GLU A 220 4.44 -6.87 -14.64
N ARG A 221 3.78 -5.79 -15.05
CA ARG A 221 4.40 -4.47 -15.23
C ARG A 221 4.96 -3.88 -13.95
N HIS A 222 4.23 -4.00 -12.84
CA HIS A 222 4.57 -3.36 -11.56
C HIS A 222 5.23 -4.31 -10.57
N LEU A 223 4.98 -5.62 -10.68
CA LEU A 223 5.42 -6.65 -9.75
C LEU A 223 6.18 -7.80 -10.42
N GLY A 224 6.16 -7.93 -11.75
CA GLY A 224 6.72 -9.05 -12.53
C GLY A 224 8.25 -9.11 -12.61
N GLY A 225 8.96 -8.51 -11.66
CA GLY A 225 10.38 -8.83 -11.45
C GLY A 225 11.34 -8.20 -12.44
N LYS A 226 11.01 -7.04 -13.03
CA LYS A 226 12.02 -6.22 -13.73
C LYS A 226 13.19 -5.97 -12.80
N GLN A 227 14.36 -6.50 -13.16
CA GLN A 227 15.57 -6.37 -12.35
C GLN A 227 15.85 -4.89 -12.05
N LYS A 228 16.42 -4.62 -10.88
CA LYS A 228 16.80 -3.27 -10.42
C LYS A 228 15.63 -2.31 -10.15
N THR A 229 14.38 -2.77 -10.13
CA THR A 229 13.26 -2.04 -9.52
C THR A 229 13.30 -2.13 -8.00
N ALA A 230 12.59 -1.24 -7.31
CA ALA A 230 12.49 -1.30 -5.84
C ALA A 230 11.88 -2.63 -5.39
N ILE A 231 10.71 -2.99 -5.91
CA ILE A 231 10.00 -4.21 -5.51
C ILE A 231 10.81 -5.50 -5.77
N HIS A 232 11.57 -5.55 -6.85
CA HIS A 232 12.45 -6.69 -7.13
C HIS A 232 13.52 -6.86 -6.05
N ARG A 233 14.18 -5.77 -5.64
CA ARG A 233 15.17 -5.79 -4.55
C ARG A 233 14.56 -6.20 -3.22
N LEU A 234 13.35 -5.70 -2.91
CA LEU A 234 12.66 -6.02 -1.67
C LEU A 234 12.24 -7.48 -1.59
N ARG A 235 11.77 -8.06 -2.70
CA ARG A 235 11.46 -9.50 -2.78
C ARG A 235 12.70 -10.37 -2.63
N MET A 236 13.81 -9.99 -3.26
CA MET A 236 15.10 -10.67 -3.08
C MET A 236 15.54 -10.64 -1.61
N LEU A 237 15.43 -9.49 -0.96
CA LEU A 237 15.75 -9.35 0.46
C LEU A 237 14.80 -10.18 1.34
N ALA A 238 13.49 -10.13 1.08
CA ALA A 238 12.48 -10.89 1.83
C ALA A 238 12.73 -12.40 1.73
N ASN A 239 13.03 -12.89 0.53
CA ASN A 239 13.34 -14.30 0.31
C ASN A 239 14.66 -14.74 0.97
N ALA A 240 15.61 -13.82 1.20
CA ALA A 240 16.87 -14.13 1.88
C ALA A 240 16.75 -14.09 3.41
N MET A 241 15.67 -13.51 3.94
CA MET A 241 15.40 -13.40 5.38
C MET A 241 14.43 -14.48 5.90
N MET A 242 13.83 -15.27 5.00
CA MET A 242 13.02 -16.47 5.31
C MET A 242 13.90 -17.71 5.26
#